data_AF-A0A9N8JGS1-F1
#
_entry.id   AF-A0A9N8JGS1-F1
#
_cell.length_a   1.000
_cell.length_b   1.000
_cell.length_c   1.000
_cell.angle_alpha   90.00
_cell.angle_beta   90.00
_cell.angle_gamma   90.00
#
_symmetry.space_group_name_H-M   'P 1'
#
loop_
_entity.id
_entity.type
_entity.pdbx_description
1 polymer ?
#
loop_
_entity_poly.entity_id
_entity_poly.type
_entity_poly.pdbx_seq_one_letter_code
_entity_poly.pdbx_strand_id
1 'polypeptide(L)'
;MLSKSFVALSLLSSSVSAETVLGVYMFHRHGDRTPKALAPANLTDLGYAQVYNSGDYYRSRYIDSEADHRILGINSDIVKQSQIAASAPSDTGMLHISEEKDSEQFL
;
A
#
# COMPACT_ATOMS: atom_id res chain seq x y z
N MET A 1 -46.07 -31.57 -11.62
CA MET A 1 -44.96 -31.22 -12.54
C MET A 1 -44.24 -30.02 -11.95
N LEU A 2 -43.20 -30.25 -11.12
CA LEU A 2 -42.45 -29.19 -10.44
C LEU A 2 -41.04 -29.16 -11.01
N SER A 3 -40.65 -27.99 -11.49
CA SER A 3 -39.56 -27.71 -12.42
C SER A 3 -38.17 -28.09 -11.89
N LYS A 4 -37.44 -28.86 -12.70
CA LYS A 4 -36.05 -29.30 -12.51
C LYS A 4 -35.00 -28.21 -12.77
N SER A 5 -35.31 -26.92 -12.56
CA SER A 5 -34.49 -25.80 -13.05
C SER A 5 -33.73 -25.00 -11.98
N PHE A 6 -33.41 -25.59 -10.82
CA PHE A 6 -32.68 -24.87 -9.76
C PHE A 6 -31.15 -25.10 -9.72
N VAL A 7 -30.61 -26.01 -10.53
CA VAL A 7 -29.19 -26.42 -10.40
C VAL A 7 -28.21 -25.51 -11.17
N ALA A 8 -28.69 -24.73 -12.14
CA ALA A 8 -27.81 -23.99 -13.06
C ALA A 8 -27.08 -22.78 -12.45
N LEU A 9 -27.50 -22.26 -11.29
CA LEU A 9 -26.90 -21.05 -10.69
C LEU A 9 -25.60 -21.32 -9.90
N SER A 10 -25.32 -22.58 -9.55
CA SER A 10 -24.14 -22.95 -8.75
C SER A 10 -22.80 -22.90 -9.53
N LEU A 11 -22.85 -22.79 -10.86
CA LEU A 11 -21.66 -22.83 -11.72
C LEU A 11 -21.03 -21.46 -11.99
N LEU A 12 -21.59 -20.38 -11.44
CA LEU A 12 -21.06 -19.02 -11.58
C LEU A 12 -20.14 -18.60 -10.43
N SER A 13 -19.76 -19.52 -9.54
CA SER A 13 -18.68 -19.30 -8.58
C SER A 13 -17.38 -19.09 -9.35
N SER A 14 -17.14 -17.85 -9.73
CA SER A 14 -15.87 -17.38 -10.22
C SER A 14 -14.87 -17.67 -9.12
N SER A 15 -13.91 -18.54 -9.39
CA SER A 15 -12.77 -18.76 -8.52
C SER A 15 -11.99 -17.46 -8.44
N VAL A 16 -12.32 -16.60 -7.48
CA VAL A 16 -11.41 -15.55 -7.01
C VAL A 16 -10.18 -16.30 -6.52
N SER A 17 -9.09 -16.20 -7.29
CA SER A 17 -7.79 -16.57 -6.77
C SER A 17 -7.54 -15.66 -5.58
N ALA A 18 -7.48 -16.24 -4.38
CA ALA A 18 -7.12 -15.49 -3.18
C ALA A 18 -5.65 -15.10 -3.31
N GLU A 19 -5.39 -13.90 -3.84
CA GLU A 19 -4.06 -13.31 -3.85
C GLU A 19 -3.62 -13.08 -2.40
N THR A 20 -2.40 -13.52 -2.07
CA THR A 20 -1.79 -13.24 -0.78
C THR A 20 -0.67 -12.23 -0.99
N VAL A 21 -0.90 -11.00 -0.54
CA VAL A 21 0.12 -9.94 -0.57
C VAL A 21 1.05 -10.13 0.62
N LEU A 22 2.32 -10.43 0.37
CA LEU A 22 3.31 -10.68 1.44
C LEU A 22 4.05 -9.42 1.89
N GLY A 23 4.02 -8.37 1.09
CA GLY A 23 4.67 -7.10 1.36
C GLY A 23 4.59 -6.20 0.13
N VAL A 24 4.90 -4.92 0.32
CA VAL A 24 4.86 -3.93 -0.75
C VAL A 24 6.14 -3.12 -0.72
N TYR A 25 6.71 -2.90 -1.89
CA TYR A 25 7.85 -2.03 -2.08
C TYR A 25 7.45 -0.86 -2.97
N MET A 26 7.71 0.37 -2.54
CA MET A 26 7.14 1.57 -3.16
C MET A 26 8.22 2.59 -3.51
N PHE A 27 8.21 3.02 -4.77
CA PHE A 27 8.89 4.23 -5.21
C PHE A 27 7.86 5.35 -5.33
N HIS A 28 8.06 6.42 -4.57
CA HIS A 28 7.17 7.58 -4.59
C HIS A 28 7.97 8.85 -4.84
N ARG A 29 7.45 9.71 -5.72
CA ARG A 29 8.05 11.02 -5.99
C ARG A 29 7.56 12.01 -4.94
N HIS A 30 8.42 12.96 -4.55
CA HIS A 30 8.02 14.11 -3.74
C HIS A 30 6.75 14.81 -4.29
N GLY A 31 5.95 15.41 -3.40
CA GLY A 31 4.82 16.28 -3.77
C GLY A 31 5.27 17.60 -4.40
N ASP A 32 4.35 18.52 -4.65
CA ASP A 32 4.66 19.84 -5.21
C ASP A 32 5.77 20.59 -4.45
N ARG A 33 6.61 21.33 -5.19
CA ARG A 33 7.78 22.04 -4.66
C ARG A 33 7.95 23.41 -5.29
N THR A 34 8.67 24.29 -4.59
CA THR A 34 9.17 25.53 -5.18
C THR A 34 10.09 25.25 -6.39
N PRO A 35 10.14 26.15 -7.38
CA PRO A 35 10.96 25.96 -8.57
C PRO A 35 12.45 25.77 -8.23
N LYS A 36 13.11 24.80 -8.88
CA LYS A 36 14.55 24.55 -8.71
C LYS A 36 15.43 25.75 -9.08
N ALA A 37 14.94 26.62 -9.96
CA ALA A 37 15.64 27.86 -10.34
C ALA A 37 15.79 28.85 -9.17
N LEU A 38 14.96 28.73 -8.13
CA LEU A 38 14.96 29.56 -6.93
C LEU A 38 15.45 28.76 -5.72
N ALA A 39 16.61 28.10 -5.87
CA ALA A 39 17.15 27.23 -4.82
C ALA A 39 17.25 27.95 -3.45
N PRO A 40 16.96 27.26 -2.34
CA PRO A 40 16.64 25.84 -2.24
C PRO A 40 15.20 25.48 -2.65
N ALA A 41 15.05 24.34 -3.35
CA ALA A 41 13.73 23.79 -3.69
C ALA A 41 13.12 23.08 -2.48
N ASN A 42 11.99 23.57 -1.97
CA ASN A 42 11.31 23.04 -0.79
C ASN A 42 9.92 22.51 -1.15
N LEU A 43 9.39 21.57 -0.36
CA LEU A 43 7.98 21.18 -0.44
C LEU A 43 7.08 22.39 -0.17
N THR A 44 6.04 22.53 -0.97
CA THR A 44 4.95 23.49 -0.70
C THR A 44 3.92 22.85 0.23
N ASP A 45 3.04 23.65 0.82
CA ASP A 45 1.90 23.13 1.61
C ASP A 45 1.02 22.18 0.78
N LEU A 46 0.83 22.50 -0.50
CA LEU A 46 0.16 21.61 -1.46
C LEU A 46 0.93 20.29 -1.60
N GLY A 47 2.25 20.34 -1.70
CA GLY A 47 3.09 19.16 -1.79
C GLY A 47 3.00 18.27 -0.57
N TYR A 48 2.96 18.83 0.64
CA TYR A 48 2.71 18.06 1.86
C TYR A 48 1.36 17.36 1.82
N ALA A 49 0.29 18.06 1.41
CA ALA A 49 -1.04 17.47 1.27
C ALA A 49 -1.06 16.32 0.24
N GLN A 50 -0.35 16.47 -0.88
CA GLN A 50 -0.26 15.43 -1.91
C GLN A 50 0.45 14.16 -1.41
N VAL A 51 1.53 14.32 -0.64
CA VAL A 51 2.25 13.18 -0.03
C VAL A 51 1.36 12.49 1.00
N TYR A 52 0.68 13.25 1.85
CA TYR A 52 -0.27 12.70 2.82
C TYR A 52 -1.40 11.91 2.15
N ASN A 53 -2.05 12.49 1.13
CA ASN A 53 -3.13 11.83 0.40
C ASN A 53 -2.65 10.57 -0.33
N SER A 54 -1.42 10.56 -0.83
CA SER A 54 -0.82 9.34 -1.41
C SER A 54 -0.65 8.26 -0.35
N GLY A 55 -0.17 8.64 0.84
CA GLY A 55 -0.05 7.72 1.98
C GLY A 55 -1.39 7.14 2.42
N ASP A 56 -2.43 7.97 2.48
CA ASP A 56 -3.80 7.53 2.81
C ASP A 56 -4.33 6.51 1.79
N TYR A 57 -4.13 6.76 0.49
CA TYR A 57 -4.46 5.81 -0.57
C TYR A 57 -3.73 4.46 -0.42
N TYR A 58 -2.44 4.48 -0.08
CA TYR A 58 -1.69 3.24 0.14
C TYR A 58 -2.13 2.52 1.41
N ARG A 59 -2.48 3.25 2.48
CA ARG A 59 -3.05 2.67 3.69
C ARG A 59 -4.37 1.97 3.37
N SER A 60 -5.29 2.61 2.65
CA SER A 60 -6.58 2.01 2.30
C SER A 60 -6.44 0.78 1.40
N ARG A 61 -5.38 0.72 0.59
CA ARG A 61 -5.13 -0.37 -0.35
C ARG A 61 -4.42 -1.57 0.28
N TYR A 62 -3.51 -1.35 1.23
CA TYR A 62 -2.59 -2.39 1.71
C TYR A 62 -2.57 -2.61 3.23
N ILE A 63 -3.07 -1.67 4.04
CA ILE A 63 -2.94 -1.72 5.52
C ILE A 63 -4.29 -1.89 6.21
N ASP A 64 -5.34 -1.22 5.71
CA ASP A 64 -6.67 -1.25 6.32
C ASP A 64 -7.18 -2.69 6.51
N SER A 65 -7.94 -2.95 7.58
CA SER A 65 -8.39 -4.31 7.92
C SER A 65 -9.26 -4.90 6.81
N GLU A 66 -10.00 -4.04 6.11
CA GLU A 66 -10.89 -4.38 5.00
C GLU A 66 -10.27 -4.11 3.62
N ALA A 67 -8.95 -3.91 3.54
CA ALA A 67 -8.30 -3.63 2.27
C ALA A 67 -8.30 -4.87 1.34
N ASP A 68 -8.73 -4.68 0.08
CA ASP A 68 -8.77 -5.74 -0.94
C ASP A 68 -7.40 -6.39 -1.20
N HIS A 69 -6.31 -5.66 -0.94
CA HIS A 69 -4.93 -6.13 -1.15
C HIS A 69 -4.11 -6.05 0.13
N ARG A 70 -4.76 -6.28 1.27
CA ARG A 70 -4.11 -6.20 2.58
C ARG A 70 -2.85 -7.07 2.66
N ILE A 71 -1.77 -6.48 3.16
CA ILE A 71 -0.53 -7.21 3.44
C ILE A 71 -0.77 -8.20 4.59
N LEU A 72 -0.41 -9.46 4.36
CA LEU A 72 -0.61 -10.54 5.32
C LEU A 72 0.15 -10.27 6.63
N GLY A 73 -0.58 -10.09 7.73
CA GLY A 73 -0.01 -9.93 9.07
C GLY A 73 0.37 -8.49 9.45
N ILE A 74 0.11 -7.50 8.60
CA ILE A 74 0.33 -6.10 8.94
C ILE A 74 -0.68 -5.61 9.98
N ASN A 75 -0.23 -4.76 10.90
CA ASN A 75 -1.11 -4.11 11.87
C ASN A 75 -1.81 -2.89 11.23
N SER A 76 -3.13 -2.81 11.38
CA SER A 76 -3.97 -1.77 10.75
C SER A 76 -3.99 -0.44 11.49
N ASP A 77 -3.76 -0.46 12.81
CA ASP A 77 -4.06 0.66 13.70
C ASP A 77 -2.82 1.22 14.41
N ILE A 78 -1.87 0.35 14.75
CA ILE A 78 -0.64 0.69 15.46
C ILE A 78 0.55 0.33 14.58
N VAL A 79 1.32 1.35 14.22
CA VAL A 79 2.55 1.18 13.44
C VAL A 79 3.56 0.35 14.23
N LYS A 80 4.02 -0.74 13.62
CA LYS A 80 5.17 -1.53 14.11
C LYS A 80 6.38 -1.22 13.24
N GLN A 81 7.43 -0.70 13.85
CA GLN A 81 8.64 -0.29 13.13
C GLN A 81 9.29 -1.44 12.34
N SER A 82 9.11 -2.69 12.78
CA SER A 82 9.58 -3.89 12.07
C SER A 82 8.78 -4.26 10.82
N GLN A 83 7.64 -3.59 10.56
CA GLN A 83 6.77 -3.86 9.41
C GLN A 83 6.85 -2.75 8.34
N ILE A 84 7.42 -1.58 8.67
CA ILE A 84 7.46 -0.44 7.75
C ILE A 84 8.81 0.25 7.87
N ALA A 85 9.55 0.32 6.76
CA ALA A 85 10.70 1.22 6.64
C ALA A 85 10.43 2.27 5.57
N ALA A 86 10.81 3.52 5.83
CA ALA A 86 10.74 4.61 4.86
C ALA A 86 12.06 5.35 4.84
N SER A 87 12.57 5.63 3.66
CA SER A 87 13.81 6.37 3.44
C SER A 87 13.61 7.42 2.35
N ALA A 88 14.32 8.53 2.44
CA ALA A 88 14.37 9.53 1.38
C ALA A 88 15.85 9.83 1.09
N PRO A 89 16.24 10.08 -0.17
CA PRO A 89 17.55 10.58 -0.52
C PRO A 89 17.73 11.92 0.15
N SER A 90 18.96 12.15 0.62
CA SER A 90 19.43 13.45 1.08
C SER A 90 19.27 14.53 0.01
N ASP A 91 19.19 14.11 -1.26
CA ASP A 91 18.99 14.97 -2.40
C ASP A 91 17.56 14.86 -2.96
N THR A 92 16.99 16.01 -3.30
CA THR A 92 15.56 16.30 -3.53
C THR A 92 14.82 15.39 -4.55
N GLY A 93 14.55 14.11 -4.22
CA GLY A 93 14.26 13.06 -5.22
C GLY A 93 13.07 12.10 -4.99
N MET A 94 13.18 11.11 -4.08
CA MET A 94 12.22 9.99 -4.01
C MET A 94 12.13 9.31 -2.64
N LEU A 95 10.95 9.04 -2.08
CA LEU A 95 10.82 8.17 -0.91
C LEU A 95 10.91 6.69 -1.35
N HIS A 96 11.72 5.89 -0.67
CA HIS A 96 11.88 4.44 -0.82
C HIS A 96 11.36 3.78 0.46
N ILE A 97 10.28 2.99 0.31
CA ILE A 97 9.72 2.17 1.39
C ILE A 97 10.03 0.70 1.08
N SER A 98 10.75 0.04 1.98
CA SER A 98 11.13 -1.38 1.90
C SER A 98 10.58 -2.15 3.10
N GLU A 99 10.02 -3.33 2.86
CA GLU A 99 9.56 -4.25 3.91
C GLU A 99 10.41 -5.52 3.85
N GLU A 100 11.16 -5.80 4.92
CA GLU A 100 11.93 -7.02 5.11
C GLU A 100 11.23 -7.87 6.17
N LYS A 101 10.83 -9.09 5.79
CA LYS A 101 10.20 -10.05 6.69
C LYS A 101 11.29 -10.93 7.30
N ASP A 102 11.59 -10.72 8.59
CA ASP A 102 12.47 -11.61 9.35
C ASP A 102 11.95 -13.05 9.28
N SER A 103 12.80 -13.93 8.75
CA SER A 103 12.52 -15.34 8.44
C SER A 103 12.74 -16.29 9.62
N GLU A 104 12.90 -15.79 10.84
CA GLU A 104 13.34 -16.60 12.01
C GLU A 104 12.22 -17.28 12.82
N GLN A 105 11.00 -17.43 12.29
CA GLN A 105 9.91 -18.13 12.99
C GLN A 105 9.57 -19.53 12.42
N PHE A 106 10.52 -20.14 11.70
CA PHE A 106 10.36 -21.50 11.16
C PHE A 106 11.61 -22.36 11.42
N LEU A 107 11.93 -22.57 12.70
CA LEU A 107 12.78 -23.67 13.18
C LEU A 107 12.15 -24.32 14.41
#